data_AF-A0A9Q3WMS3-F1
#
_entry.id   AF-A0A9Q3WMS3-F1
#
_cell.length_a   1.000
_cell.length_b   1.000
_cell.length_c   1.000
_cell.angle_alpha   90.00
_cell.angle_beta   90.00
_cell.angle_gamma   90.00
#
_symmetry.space_group_name_H-M   'P 1'
#
loop_
_entity.id
_entity.type
_entity.pdbx_description
1 polymer ?
#
loop_
_entity_poly.entity_id
_entity_poly.type
_entity_poly.pdbx_seq_one_letter_code
_entity_poly.pdbx_strand_id
1 'polypeptide(L)'
;MPWAQPWQEDLRFWRARDEVVTRLPEGAVTLGNDPRSDISAYSTGAHAFTTQHHPEITPDFMQGMLEVLADAVEPGLLAEARSSSDGVAKDERFAESMARFFELPRQG
;
A
#
# COMPACT_ATOMS: atom_id res chain seq x y z
N MET A 1 -16.93 9.16 -2.14
CA MET A 1 -16.74 7.77 -2.63
C MET A 1 -17.38 6.80 -1.64
N PRO A 2 -18.59 6.28 -1.92
CA PRO A 2 -19.35 5.47 -0.94
C PRO A 2 -18.62 4.19 -0.49
N TRP A 3 -17.89 3.54 -1.40
CA TRP A 3 -17.12 2.32 -1.11
C TRP A 3 -15.96 2.51 -0.13
N ALA A 4 -15.47 3.76 -0.01
CA ALA A 4 -14.30 4.12 0.77
C ALA A 4 -14.65 4.63 2.18
N GLN A 5 -15.92 4.54 2.60
CA GLN A 5 -16.39 5.12 3.86
C GLN A 5 -16.77 4.04 4.89
N PRO A 6 -16.34 4.16 6.15
CA PRO A 6 -15.38 5.15 6.65
C PRO A 6 -13.97 4.90 6.09
N TRP A 7 -13.26 5.98 5.74
CA TRP A 7 -11.87 5.85 5.31
C TRP A 7 -10.98 5.51 6.50
N GLN A 8 -9.97 4.68 6.25
CA GLN A 8 -9.05 4.21 7.27
C GLN A 8 -7.81 5.10 7.30
N GLU A 9 -7.53 5.65 8.47
CA GLU A 9 -6.33 6.45 8.73
C GLU A 9 -5.26 5.61 9.45
N ASP A 10 -4.01 6.06 9.37
CA ASP A 10 -2.86 5.49 10.08
C ASP A 10 -2.63 3.98 9.84
N LEU A 11 -2.86 3.53 8.61
CA LEU A 11 -2.56 2.17 8.18
C LEU A 11 -1.04 1.98 8.01
N ARG A 12 -0.52 0.84 8.50
CA ARG A 12 0.90 0.49 8.42
C ARG A 12 1.10 -0.71 7.52
N PHE A 13 1.69 -0.47 6.36
CA PHE A 13 1.92 -1.47 5.33
C PHE A 13 3.38 -1.52 4.91
N TRP A 14 3.78 -2.68 4.39
CA TRP A 14 5.11 -2.86 3.82
C TRP A 14 5.27 -2.08 2.52
N ARG A 15 6.46 -1.52 2.30
CA ARG A 15 6.89 -0.95 1.02
C ARG A 15 8.13 -1.70 0.57
N ALA A 16 8.06 -2.29 -0.62
CA ALA A 16 9.16 -3.01 -1.24
C ALA A 16 9.43 -2.49 -2.66
N ARG A 17 9.58 -1.16 -2.78
CA ARG A 17 9.76 -0.45 -4.05
C ARG A 17 10.42 0.91 -3.84
N ASP A 18 11.19 1.33 -4.83
CA ASP A 18 12.00 2.56 -4.77
C ASP A 18 11.38 3.73 -5.51
N GLU A 19 10.52 3.50 -6.51
CA GLU A 19 9.94 4.62 -7.25
C GLU A 19 8.78 5.25 -6.47
N VAL A 20 8.34 6.44 -6.86
CA VAL A 20 7.17 7.10 -6.26
C VAL A 20 6.30 7.69 -7.35
N VAL A 21 5.01 7.88 -7.05
CA VAL A 21 4.12 8.62 -7.94
C VAL A 21 4.32 10.11 -7.65
N THR A 22 4.92 10.83 -8.58
CA THR A 22 5.21 12.27 -8.43
C THR A 22 4.12 13.17 -9.02
N ARG A 23 3.26 12.62 -9.88
CA ARG A 23 2.17 13.36 -10.51
C ARG A 23 0.92 12.50 -10.56
N LEU A 24 -0.17 13.06 -10.02
CA LEU A 24 -1.46 12.40 -10.02
C LEU A 24 -2.02 12.34 -11.46
N PRO A 25 -2.60 11.20 -11.89
CA PRO A 25 -3.31 11.14 -13.16
C PRO A 25 -4.48 12.13 -13.22
N GLU A 26 -4.85 12.55 -14.43
CA GLU A 26 -6.01 13.43 -14.62
C GLU A 26 -7.29 12.77 -14.08
N GLY A 27 -8.08 13.54 -13.34
CA GLY A 27 -9.33 13.08 -12.74
C GLY A 27 -9.17 12.09 -11.57
N ALA A 28 -7.95 11.77 -11.15
CA ALA A 28 -7.71 10.96 -9.97
C ALA A 28 -7.76 11.80 -8.67
N VAL A 29 -7.97 11.10 -7.55
CA VAL A 29 -8.03 11.69 -6.20
C VAL A 29 -7.06 10.94 -5.30
N THR A 30 -6.21 11.68 -4.58
CA THR A 30 -5.30 11.08 -3.58
C THR A 30 -6.08 10.54 -2.39
N LEU A 31 -5.67 9.37 -1.89
CA LEU A 31 -6.28 8.67 -0.77
C LEU A 31 -5.30 8.41 0.37
N GLY A 32 -4.01 8.61 0.13
CA GLY A 32 -2.97 8.37 1.11
C GLY A 32 -1.69 9.11 0.75
N ASN A 33 -0.95 9.44 1.80
CA ASN A 33 0.42 9.92 1.75
C ASN A 33 1.25 9.12 2.77
N ASP A 34 2.57 9.30 2.71
CA ASP A 34 3.51 8.80 3.71
C ASP A 34 4.76 9.70 3.71
N PRO A 35 5.69 9.55 4.68
CA PRO A 35 6.85 10.43 4.78
C PRO A 35 7.77 10.50 3.55
N ARG A 36 7.69 9.52 2.64
CA ARG A 36 8.48 9.45 1.40
C ARG A 36 7.66 9.74 0.13
N SER A 37 6.33 9.88 0.20
CA SER A 37 5.48 10.10 -0.96
C SER A 37 4.16 10.80 -0.63
N ASP A 38 3.90 11.95 -1.26
CA ASP A 38 2.61 12.68 -1.16
C ASP A 38 1.45 11.91 -1.80
N ILE A 39 1.75 10.99 -2.72
CA ILE A 39 0.78 10.16 -3.43
C ILE A 39 1.15 8.70 -3.18
N SER A 40 0.65 8.14 -2.08
CA SER A 40 0.89 6.74 -1.70
C SER A 40 -0.28 5.83 -2.06
N ALA A 41 -1.48 6.40 -2.24
CA ALA A 41 -2.66 5.73 -2.76
C ALA A 41 -3.54 6.73 -3.50
N TYR A 42 -4.26 6.29 -4.53
CA TYR A 42 -5.22 7.12 -5.25
C TYR A 42 -6.33 6.29 -5.89
N SER A 43 -7.41 6.95 -6.31
CA SER A 43 -8.46 6.37 -7.14
C SER A 43 -8.79 7.22 -8.36
N THR A 44 -9.36 6.61 -9.38
CA THR A 44 -9.91 7.27 -10.57
C THR A 44 -11.36 6.84 -10.73
N GLY A 45 -12.28 7.63 -10.15
CA GLY A 45 -13.71 7.31 -10.11
C GLY A 45 -13.98 5.94 -9.47
N ALA A 46 -14.76 5.10 -10.15
CA ALA A 46 -15.02 3.71 -9.79
C ALA A 46 -14.20 2.71 -10.64
N HIS A 47 -13.22 3.20 -11.41
CA HIS A 47 -12.48 2.40 -12.38
C HIS A 47 -11.19 1.84 -11.81
N ALA A 48 -10.48 2.63 -11.01
CA ALA A 48 -9.23 2.23 -10.37
C ALA A 48 -9.17 2.70 -8.92
N PHE A 49 -8.59 1.85 -8.07
CA PHE A 49 -8.18 2.14 -6.70
C PHE A 49 -6.83 1.44 -6.50
N THR A 50 -5.81 2.17 -6.05
CA THR A 50 -4.45 1.66 -5.93
C THR A 50 -3.73 2.21 -4.71
N THR A 51 -2.73 1.46 -4.25
CA THR A 51 -1.77 1.82 -3.21
C THR A 51 -0.38 1.37 -3.65
N GLN A 52 0.64 2.15 -3.29
CA GLN A 52 2.05 1.85 -3.49
C GLN A 52 2.62 0.99 -2.35
N HIS A 53 1.78 0.56 -1.41
CA HIS A 53 2.16 -0.33 -0.32
C HIS A 53 1.56 -1.71 -0.50
N HIS A 54 2.05 -2.67 0.29
CA HIS A 54 1.64 -4.07 0.28
C HIS A 54 0.77 -4.39 1.50
N PRO A 55 -0.56 -4.17 1.44
CA PRO A 55 -1.49 -4.55 2.51
C PRO A 55 -1.67 -6.08 2.63
N GLU A 56 -1.20 -6.84 1.65
CA GLU A 56 -1.28 -8.30 1.58
C GLU A 56 -0.10 -9.03 2.23
N ILE A 57 1.05 -8.35 2.38
CA ILE A 57 2.27 -8.99 2.88
C ILE A 57 2.19 -9.21 4.39
N THR A 58 2.41 -10.46 4.80
CA THR A 58 2.53 -10.84 6.21
C THR A 58 3.96 -10.64 6.71
N PRO A 59 4.18 -10.52 8.03
CA PRO A 59 5.51 -10.49 8.60
C PRO A 59 6.39 -11.68 8.16
N ASP A 60 5.85 -12.90 8.20
CA ASP A 60 6.58 -14.11 7.82
C ASP A 60 7.01 -14.09 6.34
N PHE A 61 6.12 -13.63 5.45
CA PHE A 61 6.47 -13.49 4.03
C PHE A 61 7.56 -12.45 3.83
N MET A 62 7.47 -11.31 4.52
CA MET A 62 8.49 -10.27 4.46
C MET A 62 9.85 -10.79 4.94
N GLN A 63 9.90 -11.53 6.05
CA GLN A 63 11.15 -12.11 6.55
C GLN A 63 11.77 -13.07 5.52
N GLY A 64 10.99 -13.98 4.95
CA GLY A 64 11.47 -14.86 3.89
C GLY A 64 11.94 -14.11 2.65
N MET A 65 11.25 -13.02 2.27
CA MET A 65 11.68 -12.17 1.16
C MET A 65 13.01 -11.46 1.46
N LEU A 66 13.21 -10.95 2.67
CA LEU A 66 14.46 -10.33 3.10
C LEU A 66 15.62 -11.33 3.16
N GLU A 67 15.37 -12.60 3.44
CA GLU A 67 16.37 -13.67 3.35
C GLU A 67 16.80 -13.90 1.89
N VAL A 68 15.85 -14.01 0.97
CA VAL A 68 16.14 -14.20 -0.46
C VAL A 68 16.86 -13.00 -1.06
N LEU A 69 16.53 -11.79 -0.61
CA LEU A 69 17.11 -10.54 -1.11
C LEU A 69 18.41 -10.15 -0.39
N ALA A 70 18.85 -10.90 0.63
CA ALA A 70 19.96 -10.50 1.49
C ALA A 70 21.27 -10.22 0.73
N ASP A 71 21.52 -10.98 -0.35
CA ASP A 71 22.72 -10.83 -1.19
C ASP A 71 22.55 -9.80 -2.33
N ALA A 72 21.32 -9.36 -2.58
CA ALA A 72 20.97 -8.45 -3.68
C ALA A 72 20.70 -7.01 -3.21
N VAL A 73 20.63 -6.79 -1.90
CA VAL A 73 20.25 -5.51 -1.29
C VAL A 73 21.38 -5.01 -0.40
N GLU A 74 21.59 -3.69 -0.40
CA GLU A 74 22.58 -3.05 0.46
C GLU A 74 22.36 -3.43 1.94
N PRO A 75 23.41 -3.83 2.69
CA PRO A 75 23.27 -4.30 4.07
C PRO A 75 22.55 -3.31 5.00
N GLY A 76 22.74 -2.01 4.78
CA GLY A 76 22.06 -0.96 5.54
C GLY A 76 20.55 -0.94 5.33
N LEU A 77 20.09 -1.14 4.09
CA LEU A 77 18.67 -1.21 3.76
C LEU A 77 18.03 -2.48 4.32
N LEU A 78 18.76 -3.60 4.29
CA LEU A 78 18.33 -4.86 4.89
C LEU A 78 18.16 -4.74 6.42
N ALA A 79 19.08 -4.06 7.10
CA ALA A 79 18.99 -3.81 8.53
C ALA A 79 17.80 -2.88 8.88
N GLU A 80 17.61 -1.81 8.10
CA GLU A 80 16.45 -0.90 8.25
C GLU A 80 15.14 -1.68 8.09
N ALA A 81 15.00 -2.47 7.02
CA ALA A 81 13.80 -3.26 6.73
C ALA A 81 13.46 -4.27 7.83
N ARG A 82 14.47 -4.92 8.43
CA ARG A 82 14.25 -5.82 9.57
C ARG A 82 13.77 -5.07 10.82
N SER A 83 14.26 -3.85 11.04
CA SER A 83 13.91 -3.02 12.20
C SER A 83 12.54 -2.32 12.08
N SER A 84 12.02 -2.14 10.87
CA SER A 84 10.76 -1.43 10.62
C SER A 84 9.50 -2.29 10.77
N SER A 85 9.65 -3.53 11.27
CA SER A 85 8.59 -4.54 11.36
C SER A 85 7.50 -4.25 12.39
N ASP A 86 7.76 -3.39 13.38
CA ASP A 86 6.84 -3.18 14.51
C ASP A 86 5.53 -2.49 14.08
N GLY A 87 4.43 -3.23 14.22
CA GLY A 87 3.09 -2.75 13.92
C GLY A 87 2.73 -2.70 12.42
N VAL A 88 3.60 -3.20 11.53
CA VAL A 88 3.27 -3.41 10.12
C VAL A 88 2.51 -4.72 9.99
N ALA A 89 1.30 -4.66 9.43
CA ALA A 89 0.45 -5.83 9.39
C ALA A 89 -0.41 -5.86 8.13
N LYS A 90 -0.82 -7.08 7.78
CA LYS A 90 -2.03 -7.29 7.00
C LYS A 90 -3.19 -6.63 7.76
N ASP A 91 -3.89 -5.72 7.09
CA ASP A 91 -5.01 -4.98 7.68
C ASP A 91 -6.33 -5.31 6.98
N GLU A 92 -7.23 -5.96 7.73
CA GLU A 92 -8.55 -6.36 7.23
C GLU A 92 -9.41 -5.17 6.82
N ARG A 93 -9.19 -3.98 7.40
CA ARG A 93 -9.97 -2.77 7.09
C ARG A 93 -9.68 -2.28 5.68
N PHE A 94 -8.44 -2.46 5.21
CA PHE A 94 -8.07 -2.17 3.82
C PHE A 94 -8.61 -3.23 2.87
N ALA A 95 -8.55 -4.51 3.27
CA ALA A 95 -9.16 -5.60 2.49
C ALA A 95 -10.67 -5.40 2.29
N GLU A 96 -11.39 -4.94 3.32
CA GLU A 96 -12.80 -4.63 3.22
C GLU A 96 -13.07 -3.46 2.27
N SER A 97 -12.20 -2.44 2.27
CA SER A 97 -12.29 -1.32 1.32
C SER A 97 -12.06 -1.77 -0.12
N MET A 98 -11.15 -2.72 -0.35
CA MET A 98 -10.98 -3.37 -1.66
C MET A 98 -12.22 -4.16 -2.07
N ALA A 99 -12.81 -4.95 -1.17
CA ALA A 99 -14.03 -5.70 -1.42
C ALA A 99 -15.18 -4.78 -1.84
N ARG A 100 -15.45 -3.73 -1.04
CA ARG A 100 -16.46 -2.71 -1.34
C ARG A 100 -16.23 -2.02 -2.68
N PHE A 101 -14.96 -1.78 -3.05
CA PHE A 101 -14.63 -1.22 -4.36
C PHE A 101 -15.03 -2.17 -5.50
N PHE A 102 -14.72 -3.47 -5.38
CA PHE A 102 -15.10 -4.48 -6.37
C PHE A 102 -16.61 -4.68 -6.48
N GLU A 103 -17.34 -4.55 -5.38
CA GLU A 103 -18.79 -4.68 -5.31
C GLU A 103 -19.57 -3.47 -5.88
N LEU A 104 -18.88 -2.37 -6.22
CA LEU A 104 -19.52 -1.23 -6.87
C LEU A 104 -20.26 -1.63 -8.15
N PRO A 105 -21.50 -1.13 -8.37
CA PRO A 105 -22.18 -1.30 -9.64
C PRO A 105 -21.30 -0.84 -10.79
N ARG A 106 -21.01 -1.74 -11.74
CA ARG A 106 -20.24 -1.43 -12.94
C ARG A 106 -21.22 -1.02 -14.04
N GLN A 107 -21.08 0.20 -14.54
CA GLN A 107 -21.73 0.58 -15.80
C GLN A 107 -20.89 -0.02 -16.93
N GLY A 108 -21.50 -0.93 -17.69
CA GLY A 108 -20.91 -1.52 -18.90
C GLY A 108 -20.95 -0.56 -20.08
#